data_AF-A0A955G6X0-F1
#
_entry.id   AF-A0A955G6X0-F1
#
_cell.length_a   1.000
_cell.length_b   1.000
_cell.length_c   1.000
_cell.angle_alpha   90.00
_cell.angle_beta   90.00
_cell.angle_gamma   90.00
#
_symmetry.space_group_name_H-M   'P 1'
#
loop_
_entity.id
_entity.type
_entity.pdbx_description
1 polymer ?
#
loop_
_entity_poly.entity_id
_entity_poly.type
_entity_poly.pdbx_seq_one_letter_code
_entity_poly.pdbx_strand_id
1 'polypeptide(L)' 'MPRKNRPILAPKPNLQATSCLSKRRYASKKQAQTAADKRMLLSQDLELNIYHCNQCLGWHLTSKIE' A
#
# COMPACT_ATOMS: atom_id res chain seq x y z
N MET A 1 -33.91 -32.01 17.33
CA MET A 1 -32.92 -31.98 16.22
C MET A 1 -32.12 -30.68 16.34
N PRO A 2 -30.81 -30.69 16.64
CA PRO A 2 -30.08 -29.45 16.83
C PRO A 2 -29.68 -28.87 15.47
N ARG A 3 -30.18 -27.68 15.13
CA ARG A 3 -29.67 -26.89 14.01
C ARG A 3 -28.28 -26.39 14.40
N LYS A 4 -27.23 -26.97 13.81
CA LYS A 4 -25.84 -26.50 13.95
C LYS A 4 -25.76 -25.08 13.39
N ASN A 5 -25.87 -24.09 14.27
CA ASN A 5 -25.62 -22.69 13.99
C ASN A 5 -24.10 -22.53 13.82
N ARG A 6 -23.59 -22.71 12.59
CA ARG A 6 -22.20 -22.39 12.26
C ARG A 6 -22.13 -20.88 12.03
N PRO A 7 -21.43 -20.10 12.86
CA PRO A 7 -21.18 -18.70 12.52
C PRO A 7 -20.34 -18.69 11.24
N ILE A 8 -20.87 -18.05 10.19
CA ILE A 8 -20.14 -17.79 8.97
C ILE A 8 -18.96 -16.91 9.38
N LEU A 9 -17.79 -17.51 9.51
CA LEU A 9 -16.55 -16.80 9.79
C LEU A 9 -16.31 -15.90 8.57
N ALA A 10 -16.69 -14.63 8.69
CA ALA A 10 -16.38 -13.63 7.69
C ALA A 10 -14.88 -13.72 7.39
N PRO A 11 -14.46 -13.72 6.10
CA PRO A 11 -13.06 -13.83 5.76
C PRO A 11 -12.32 -12.67 6.43
N LYS A 12 -11.47 -12.99 7.40
CA LYS A 12 -10.64 -12.00 8.08
C LYS A 12 -9.83 -11.29 6.99
N PRO A 13 -9.95 -9.97 6.79
CA PRO A 13 -9.13 -9.28 5.82
C PRO A 13 -7.68 -9.48 6.24
N ASN A 14 -6.90 -10.02 5.31
CA ASN A 14 -5.50 -10.38 5.49
C ASN A 14 -4.76 -9.20 6.16
N LEU A 15 -4.29 -9.38 7.40
CA LEU A 15 -3.71 -8.31 8.22
C LEU A 15 -2.47 -7.66 7.57
N GLN A 16 -1.85 -8.29 6.56
CA GLN A 16 -0.79 -7.70 5.72
C GLN A 16 -1.30 -6.53 4.85
N ALA A 17 -2.57 -6.52 4.48
CA ALA A 17 -3.18 -5.42 3.72
C ALA A 17 -3.25 -4.12 4.55
N THR A 18 -3.21 -4.20 5.89
CA THR A 18 -3.31 -3.00 6.74
C THR A 18 -2.15 -2.04 6.52
N SER A 19 -0.92 -2.54 6.36
CA SER A 19 0.26 -1.70 6.06
C SER A 19 0.14 -0.96 4.72
N CYS A 20 -0.41 -1.60 3.69
CA CYS A 20 -0.68 -0.96 2.40
C CYS A 20 -1.78 0.10 2.51
N LEU A 21 -2.89 -0.24 3.19
CA LEU A 21 -4.07 0.61 3.31
C LEU A 21 -3.80 1.85 4.17
N SER A 22 -2.92 1.75 5.17
CA SER A 22 -2.48 2.89 5.98
C SER A 22 -1.49 3.80 5.25
N LYS A 23 -0.85 3.32 4.17
CA LYS A 23 0.12 4.10 3.38
C LYS A 23 -0.55 4.77 2.19
N ARG A 24 0.03 5.90 1.74
CA ARG A 24 -0.37 6.50 0.45
C ARG A 24 -0.08 5.51 -0.67
N ARG A 25 -1.13 5.20 -1.43
CA ARG A 25 -1.10 4.39 -2.64
C ARG A 25 -1.47 5.24 -3.84
N TYR A 26 -0.87 4.95 -4.98
CA TYR A 26 -1.16 5.60 -6.24
C TYR A 26 -1.69 4.57 -7.24
N ALA A 27 -2.68 4.96 -8.04
CA ALA A 27 -3.29 4.07 -9.03
C ALA A 27 -2.37 3.79 -10.23
N SER A 28 -1.38 4.63 -10.49
CA SER A 28 -0.49 4.51 -11.65
C SER A 28 0.93 4.92 -11.31
N LYS A 29 1.90 4.30 -11.99
CA LYS A 29 3.33 4.63 -11.87
C LYS A 29 3.60 6.12 -12.05
N LYS A 30 2.96 6.74 -13.05
CA LYS A 30 3.09 8.18 -13.35
C LYS A 30 2.68 9.06 -12.17
N GLN A 31 1.56 8.74 -11.50
CA GLN A 31 1.13 9.49 -10.30
C GLN A 31 2.10 9.32 -9.14
N ALA A 32 2.59 8.09 -8.91
CA ALA A 32 3.60 7.83 -7.90
C ALA A 32 4.88 8.63 -8.20
N GLN A 33 5.31 8.68 -9.46
CA GLN A 33 6.50 9.40 -9.87
C GLN A 33 6.38 10.90 -9.67
N THR A 34 5.27 11.50 -10.12
CA THR A 34 5.00 12.91 -9.84
C THR A 34 4.95 13.20 -8.34
N ALA A 35 4.46 12.27 -7.51
CA ALA A 35 4.43 12.45 -6.07
C ALA A 35 5.80 12.29 -5.40
N ALA A 36 6.64 11.38 -5.91
CA ALA A 36 8.04 11.23 -5.50
C ALA A 36 8.81 12.51 -5.79
N ASP A 37 8.71 12.99 -7.04
CA ASP A 37 9.38 14.19 -7.54
C ASP A 37 8.97 15.43 -6.74
N LYS A 38 7.67 15.61 -6.49
CA LYS A 38 7.17 16.70 -5.62
C LYS A 38 7.72 16.63 -4.20
N ARG A 39 7.94 15.44 -3.65
CA ARG A 39 8.48 15.28 -2.30
C ARG A 39 9.99 15.48 -2.25
N MET A 40 10.73 15.01 -3.25
CA MET A 40 12.14 15.32 -3.46
C MET A 40 12.35 16.83 -3.62
N LEU A 41 11.45 17.51 -4.36
CA LEU A 41 11.51 18.95 -4.54
C LEU A 41 11.31 19.72 -3.23
N LEU A 42 10.46 19.21 -2.33
CA LEU A 42 10.24 19.78 -1.00
C LEU A 42 11.31 19.37 0.02
N SER A 43 12.08 18.32 -0.27
CA SER A 43 13.05 17.72 0.65
C SER A 43 14.26 17.25 -0.13
N GLN A 44 15.25 18.12 -0.25
CA GLN A 44 16.40 17.96 -1.13
C GLN A 44 17.29 16.75 -0.76
N ASP A 45 17.23 16.31 0.50
CA ASP A 45 17.91 15.11 1.02
C ASP A 45 17.06 13.81 0.96
N LEU A 46 15.85 13.85 0.40
CA LEU A 46 14.95 12.71 0.41
C LEU A 46 14.85 12.05 -0.97
N GLU A 47 15.60 10.98 -1.20
CA GLU A 47 15.36 10.14 -2.37
C GLU A 47 14.24 9.12 -2.13
N LEU A 48 13.17 9.26 -2.91
CA LEU A 48 12.02 8.38 -2.93
C LEU A 48 12.01 7.51 -4.18
N ASN A 49 12.06 6.20 -4.00
CA ASN A 49 11.86 5.24 -5.07
C ASN A 49 10.42 4.74 -5.13
N ILE A 50 10.00 4.28 -6.29
CA ILE A 50 8.63 3.81 -6.55
C ILE A 50 8.66 2.32 -6.74
N TYR A 51 7.83 1.59 -6.00
CA TYR A 51 7.65 0.16 -6.21
C TYR A 51 6.18 -0.21 -6.35
N HIS A 52 5.94 -1.28 -7.10
CA HIS A 52 4.62 -1.88 -7.20
C HIS A 52 4.44 -2.90 -6.07
N CYS A 53 3.36 -2.76 -5.30
CA CYS A 53 3.07 -3.70 -4.23
C CYS A 53 2.16 -4.83 -4.75
N ASN A 54 2.63 -6.07 -4.67
CA ASN A 54 1.87 -7.24 -5.10
C ASN A 54 0.70 -7.59 -4.16
N GLN A 55 0.67 -7.04 -2.93
CA GLN A 55 -0.39 -7.29 -1.96
C GLN A 55 -1.63 -6.43 -2.21
N CYS A 56 -1.44 -5.16 -2.55
CA CYS A 56 -2.53 -4.21 -2.75
C CYS A 56 -2.67 -3.72 -4.20
N LEU A 57 -1.85 -4.27 -5.12
CA LEU A 57 -1.83 -3.99 -6.56
C LEU A 57 -1.69 -2.49 -6.87
N GLY A 58 -1.02 -1.76 -5.97
CA GLY A 58 -0.89 -0.32 -5.99
C GLY A 58 0.56 0.12 -6.02
N TRP A 59 0.77 1.36 -6.46
CA TRP A 59 2.10 1.98 -6.48
C TRP A 59 2.37 2.67 -5.17
N HIS A 60 3.53 2.40 -4.57
CA HIS A 60 3.97 2.97 -3.32
C HIS A 60 5.31 3.67 -3.46
N LEU A 61 5.55 4.58 -2.52
CA LEU A 61 6.81 5.30 -2.37
C LEU A 61 7.59 4.70 -1.22
N THR A 62 8.89 4.51 -1.41
CA THR A 62 9.83 4.10 -0.36
C THR A 62 11.00 5.06 -0.34
N SER A 63 11.43 5.48 0.86
CA SER A 63 12.65 6.29 1.04
C SER A 63 13.90 5.43 1.27
N LYS A 64 13.77 4.10 1.19
CA LYS A 64 14.93 3.22 1.20
C LYS A 64 15.58 3.26 -0.18
N ILE A 65 16.70 3.96 -0.21
CA ILE A 65 17.78 3.73 -1.16
C ILE A 65 18.44 2.43 -0.66
N GLU A 66 18.44 1.38 -1.47
CA GLU A 66 19.29 0.20 -1.21
C GLU A 66 20.75 0.53 -1.55
#